data_AF-A0A353XY19-F1
#
_entry.id   AF-A0A353XY19-F1
#
_cell.length_a   1.000
_cell.length_b   1.000
_cell.length_c   1.000
_cell.angle_alpha   90.00
_cell.angle_beta   90.00
_cell.angle_gamma   90.00
#
_symmetry.space_group_name_H-M   'P 1'
#
loop_
_entity.id
_entity.type
_entity.pdbx_description
1 polymer ?
#
loop_
_entity_poly.entity_id
_entity_poly.type
_entity_poly.pdbx_seq_one_letter_code
_entity_poly.pdbx_strand_id
1 'polypeptide(L)'
;FIDPLVNYEGATVQEIEAAFHEAVDDYIKSCEELNVEPQKPYRGTFNVRIGRDLHRAAAISAKQKEINLNELVKRAIEREVAAH
;
A
#
# COMPACT_ATOMS: atom_id res chain seq x y z
N PHE A 1 9.00 -1.87 9.23
CA PHE A 1 8.72 -2.66 8.02
C PHE A 1 9.92 -2.48 7.11
N ILE A 2 10.63 -3.57 6.79
CA ILE A 2 11.71 -3.52 5.80
C ILE A 2 11.10 -4.16 4.55
N ASP A 3 10.91 -3.36 3.52
CA ASP A 3 10.50 -3.85 2.21
C ASP A 3 11.71 -4.54 1.57
N PRO A 4 11.56 -5.75 0.99
CA PRO A 4 12.64 -6.39 0.26
C PRO A 4 13.03 -5.49 -0.91
N LEU A 5 14.25 -4.98 -0.86
CA LEU A 5 14.82 -4.17 -1.91
C LEU A 5 15.23 -5.08 -3.07
N VAL A 6 14.45 -5.04 -4.16
CA VAL A 6 14.78 -5.72 -5.42
C VAL A 6 15.50 -4.71 -6.32
N ASN A 7 16.80 -4.90 -6.50
CA ASN A 7 17.64 -4.05 -7.36
C ASN A 7 17.86 -4.74 -8.71
N TYR A 8 17.85 -3.95 -9.78
CA TYR A 8 18.11 -4.39 -11.15
C TYR A 8 18.80 -3.25 -11.92
N GLU A 9 19.64 -3.59 -12.88
CA GLU A 9 20.40 -2.63 -13.68
C GLU A 9 20.56 -3.13 -15.12
N GLY A 10 20.73 -2.20 -16.06
CA GLY A 10 20.90 -2.50 -17.49
C GLY A 10 21.39 -1.25 -18.23
N ALA A 11 22.09 -1.44 -19.35
CA ALA A 11 22.64 -0.35 -20.16
C ALA A 11 21.66 0.15 -21.24
N THR A 12 20.63 -0.65 -21.55
CA THR A 12 19.55 -0.30 -22.48
C THR A 12 18.17 -0.52 -21.85
N VAL A 13 17.13 0.09 -22.43
CA VAL A 13 15.74 -0.10 -21.96
C VAL A 13 15.34 -1.57 -21.97
N GLN A 14 15.74 -2.32 -23.02
CA GLN A 14 15.44 -3.75 -23.10
C GLN A 14 16.13 -4.55 -21.99
N GLU A 15 17.38 -4.22 -21.66
CA GLU A 15 18.13 -4.87 -20.58
C GLU A 15 17.54 -4.55 -19.21
N ILE A 16 17.10 -3.31 -18.99
CA ILE A 16 16.46 -2.90 -17.73
C ILE A 16 15.15 -3.66 -17.50
N GLU A 17 14.33 -3.83 -18.56
CA GLU A 17 13.08 -4.60 -18.48
C GLU A 17 13.35 -6.08 -18.19
N ALA A 18 14.32 -6.69 -18.89
CA ALA A 18 14.72 -8.08 -18.64
C ALA A 18 15.25 -8.28 -17.21
N ALA A 19 16.15 -7.40 -16.76
CA ALA A 19 16.72 -7.45 -15.42
C ALA A 19 15.66 -7.25 -14.32
N PHE A 20 14.64 -6.42 -14.58
CA PHE A 20 13.51 -6.26 -13.68
C PHE A 20 12.72 -7.57 -13.51
N HIS A 21 12.37 -8.23 -14.62
CA HIS A 21 11.65 -9.50 -14.59
C HIS A 21 12.43 -10.60 -13.85
N GLU A 22 13.73 -10.73 -14.15
CA GLU A 22 14.62 -11.70 -13.47
C GLU A 22 14.67 -11.46 -11.96
N ALA A 23 14.85 -10.20 -11.53
CA ALA A 23 14.94 -9.88 -10.11
C ALA A 23 13.62 -10.14 -9.36
N VAL A 24 12.47 -9.96 -10.02
CA VAL A 24 11.15 -10.31 -9.45
C VAL A 24 10.97 -11.82 -9.35
N ASP A 25 11.34 -12.57 -10.38
CA ASP A 25 11.23 -14.03 -10.39
C ASP A 25 12.13 -14.66 -9.31
N ASP A 26 13.35 -14.16 -9.15
CA ASP A 26 14.29 -14.57 -8.10
C ASP A 26 13.76 -14.25 -6.69
N TYR A 27 13.13 -13.09 -6.52
CA TYR A 27 12.48 -12.74 -5.25
C TYR A 27 11.35 -13.71 -4.90
N ILE A 28 10.48 -14.04 -5.86
CA ILE A 28 9.36 -14.97 -5.65
C ILE A 28 9.90 -16.36 -5.32
N LYS A 29 10.89 -16.84 -6.07
CA LYS A 29 11.54 -18.14 -5.82
C LYS A 29 12.18 -18.19 -4.43
N SER A 30 12.87 -17.13 -4.02
CA SER A 30 13.43 -17.01 -2.66
C SER A 30 12.34 -17.08 -1.58
N CYS A 31 11.18 -16.47 -1.83
CA CYS A 31 10.03 -16.57 -0.92
C CYS A 31 9.53 -18.02 -0.80
N GLU A 32 9.43 -18.75 -1.91
CA GLU A 32 9.03 -20.16 -1.94
C GLU A 32 10.04 -21.06 -1.20
N GLU A 33 11.34 -20.88 -1.44
CA GLU A 33 12.41 -21.63 -0.78
C GLU A 33 12.44 -21.41 0.74
N LEU A 34 12.14 -20.18 1.17
CA LEU A 34 12.06 -19.81 2.59
C LEU A 34 10.69 -20.12 3.21
N ASN A 35 9.73 -20.63 2.42
CA ASN A 35 8.36 -20.90 2.81
C ASN A 35 7.68 -19.69 3.48
N VAL A 36 7.92 -18.50 2.92
CA VAL A 36 7.31 -17.22 3.31
C VAL A 36 6.41 -16.71 2.17
N GLU A 37 5.30 -16.05 2.52
CA GLU A 37 4.50 -15.38 1.48
C GLU A 37 5.26 -14.15 0.95
N PRO A 38 5.35 -13.96 -0.38
CA PRO A 38 5.89 -12.72 -0.93
C PRO A 38 5.04 -11.53 -0.50
N GLN A 39 5.68 -10.38 -0.33
CA GLN A 39 4.99 -9.17 0.10
C GLN A 39 3.95 -8.77 -0.95
N LYS A 40 2.71 -8.58 -0.48
CA LYS A 40 1.62 -8.10 -1.32
C LYS A 40 1.74 -6.57 -1.42
N PRO A 41 1.74 -6.00 -2.62
CA PRO A 41 1.81 -4.55 -2.76
C PRO A 41 0.63 -3.88 -2.04
N TYR A 42 0.89 -2.76 -1.40
CA TYR A 42 -0.16 -1.95 -0.77
C TYR A 42 -1.12 -1.44 -1.84
N ARG A 43 -2.36 -1.93 -1.81
CA ARG A 43 -3.37 -1.62 -2.85
C ARG A 43 -3.94 -0.20 -2.79
N GLY A 44 -3.50 0.62 -1.82
CA GLY A 44 -4.06 1.95 -1.54
C GLY A 44 -5.53 1.95 -1.11
N THR A 45 -6.14 0.76 -0.98
CA THR A 45 -7.56 0.56 -0.69
C THR A 45 -7.68 -0.56 0.35
N PHE A 46 -8.55 -0.33 1.33
CA PHE A 46 -8.83 -1.31 2.37
C PHE A 46 -10.25 -1.11 2.92
N ASN A 47 -10.91 -2.20 3.26
CA ASN A 47 -12.26 -2.19 3.81
C ASN A 47 -12.20 -2.10 5.34
N VAL A 48 -12.83 -1.09 5.93
CA VAL A 48 -12.84 -0.89 7.39
C VAL A 48 -14.25 -1.02 7.95
N ARG A 49 -14.39 -1.75 9.06
CA ARG A 49 -15.62 -1.81 9.85
C ARG A 49 -15.49 -0.88 11.06
N ILE A 50 -16.08 0.31 10.98
CA ILE A 50 -16.01 1.34 12.03
C ILE A 50 -17.25 1.40 12.95
N GLY A 51 -18.29 0.61 12.65
CA GLY A 51 -19.55 0.61 13.39
C GLY A 51 -20.51 1.73 12.98
N ARG A 52 -21.80 1.55 13.31
CA ARG A 52 -22.90 2.42 12.86
C ARG A 52 -22.78 3.86 13.38
N ASP A 53 -22.48 4.02 14.66
CA ASP A 53 -22.49 5.34 15.29
C ASP A 53 -21.32 6.20 14.81
N LEU A 54 -20.13 5.61 14.71
CA LEU A 54 -18.95 6.30 14.16
C LEU A 54 -19.13 6.60 12.67
N HIS A 55 -19.70 5.68 11.88
CA HIS A 55 -20.04 5.94 10.48
C HIS A 55 -21.00 7.13 10.34
N ARG A 56 -22.04 7.21 11.19
CA ARG A 56 -22.98 8.34 11.20
C ARG A 56 -22.27 9.66 11.53
N ALA A 57 -21.45 9.67 12.58
CA ALA A 57 -20.68 10.86 12.97
C ALA A 57 -19.71 11.30 11.87
N ALA A 58 -19.01 10.34 11.25
CA ALA A 58 -18.10 10.57 10.13
C ALA A 58 -18.83 11.16 8.91
N ALA A 59 -20.00 10.64 8.54
CA ALA A 59 -20.78 11.14 7.41
C ALA A 59 -21.24 12.59 7.63
N ILE A 60 -21.68 12.93 8.85
CA ILE A 60 -22.05 14.31 9.22
C ILE A 60 -20.83 15.23 9.13
N SER A 61 -19.69 14.82 9.70
CA SER A 61 -18.45 15.60 9.69
C SER A 61 -17.91 15.83 8.28
N ALA A 62 -17.94 14.80 7.43
CA ALA A 62 -17.53 14.89 6.03
C ALA A 62 -18.41 15.92 5.28
N LYS A 63 -19.73 15.86 5.47
CA LYS A 63 -20.67 16.81 4.86
C LYS A 63 -20.43 18.26 5.31
N GLN A 64 -20.18 18.49 6.60
CA GLN A 64 -19.88 19.82 7.15
C GLN A 64 -18.57 20.41 6.59
N LYS A 65 -17.64 19.55 6.18
CA LYS A 65 -16.35 19.91 5.59
C LYS A 65 -16.36 19.91 4.07
N GLU A 66 -17.51 19.68 3.44
CA GLU A 66 -17.68 19.58 1.99
C GLU A 66 -16.75 18.52 1.33
N ILE A 67 -16.50 17.41 2.04
CA ILE A 67 -15.70 16.27 1.55
C ILE A 67 -16.48 14.96 1.62
N ASN A 68 -15.99 13.93 0.93
CA ASN A 68 -16.55 12.58 1.04
C ASN A 68 -15.96 11.81 2.24
N LEU A 69 -16.55 10.66 2.58
CA LEU A 69 -16.12 9.81 3.69
C LEU A 69 -14.68 9.30 3.53
N ASN A 70 -14.28 8.93 2.32
CA ASN A 70 -12.93 8.41 2.08
C ASN A 70 -11.87 9.49 2.31
N GLU A 71 -12.13 10.72 1.89
CA GLU A 71 -11.25 11.87 2.13
C GLU A 71 -11.16 12.20 3.63
N LEU A 72 -12.26 12.08 4.38
CA LEU A 72 -12.23 12.23 5.83
C LEU A 72 -11.33 11.16 6.48
N VAL A 73 -11.48 9.90 6.08
CA VAL A 73 -10.67 8.78 6.58
C VAL A 73 -9.19 8.98 6.22
N LYS A 74 -8.89 9.36 4.98
CA LYS A 74 -7.54 9.67 4.52
C LYS A 74 -6.89 10.75 5.40
N ARG A 75 -7.57 11.87 5.63
CA ARG A 75 -7.07 12.96 6.50
C ARG A 75 -6.86 12.52 7.94
N ALA A 76 -7.72 11.65 8.47
CA ALA A 76 -7.55 11.11 9.82
C ALA A 76 -6.28 10.26 9.91
N ILE A 77 -6.03 9.42 8.91
CA ILE A 77 -4.82 8.59 8.82
C ILE A 77 -3.58 9.48 8.66
N GLU A 78 -3.61 10.47 7.76
CA GLU A 78 -2.51 11.43 7.56
C GLU A 78 -2.13 12.13 8.87
N ARG A 79 -3.11 12.53 9.69
CA ARG A 79 -2.85 13.14 11.00
C ARG A 79 -2.20 12.17 11.99
N GLU A 80 -2.66 10.93 12.03
CA GLU A 80 -2.13 9.91 12.94
C GLU A 80 -0.67 9.58 12.59
N VAL A 81 -0.37 9.40 11.30
CA VAL A 81 0.99 9.05 10.86
C VAL A 81 1.95 10.23 10.88
N ALA A 82 1.48 11.47 10.69
CA ALA A 82 2.32 12.66 10.77
C ALA A 82 2.68 13.05 12.22
N ALA A 83 2.01 12.46 13.22
CA ALA A 83 2.33 12.62 14.63
C ALA A 83 3.44 11.65 15.11
N HIS A 84 4.07 10.92 14.20
CA HIS A 84 5.17 9.98 14.43
C HIS A 84 6.36 10.34 13.54
#